data_AF-D9QNU4-F1
#
_entry.id   AF-D9QNU4-F1
#
_cell.length_a   1.000
_cell.length_b   1.000
_cell.length_c   1.000
_cell.angle_alpha   90.00
_cell.angle_beta   90.00
_cell.angle_gamma   90.00
#
_symmetry.space_group_name_H-M   'P 1'
#
loop_
_entity.id
_entity.type
_entity.pdbx_description
1 polymer ?
#
loop_
_entity_poly.entity_id
_entity_poly.type
_entity_poly.pdbx_seq_one_letter_code
_entity_poly.pdbx_strand_id
1 'polypeptide(L)' 'MTQAARYVAHTESGHCHILEARSFEDAALTFAEAHAPWAEDDALRVIVQAEDGGPEHCFVIHLDTEAVEACG' A
#
# COMPACT_ATOMS: atom_id res chain seq x y z
N MET A 1 -15.62 -9.19 -14.29
CA MET A 1 -14.36 -8.48 -14.58
C MET A 1 -14.23 -7.42 -13.50
N THR A 2 -13.39 -7.63 -12.49
CA THR A 2 -13.18 -6.61 -11.46
C THR A 2 -12.37 -5.48 -12.11
N GLN A 3 -12.97 -4.30 -12.24
CA GLN A 3 -12.30 -3.14 -12.82
C GLN A 3 -11.18 -2.70 -11.86
N ALA A 4 -9.97 -2.49 -12.38
CA ALA A 4 -8.90 -1.88 -11.60
C ALA A 4 -9.28 -0.42 -11.28
N ALA A 5 -9.03 0.00 -10.05
CA ALA A 5 -9.23 1.37 -9.59
C ALA A 5 -7.87 1.98 -9.24
N ARG A 6 -7.83 3.32 -9.21
CA ARG A 6 -6.63 4.06 -8.83
C ARG A 6 -6.63 4.36 -7.35
N TYR A 7 -5.50 4.08 -6.73
CA TYR A 7 -5.27 4.30 -5.32
C TYR A 7 -4.00 5.13 -5.14
N VAL A 8 -4.02 6.01 -4.14
CA VAL A 8 -2.84 6.69 -3.63
C VAL A 8 -2.33 5.88 -2.45
N ALA A 9 -1.13 5.34 -2.56
CA ALA A 9 -0.45 4.66 -1.48
C ALA A 9 0.73 5.49 -0.99
N HIS A 10 0.91 5.61 0.33
CA HIS A 10 2.03 6.33 0.89
C HIS A 10 2.50 5.79 2.24
N THR A 11 3.74 6.09 2.59
CA THR A 11 4.30 5.81 3.92
C THR A 11 4.16 7.02 4.84
N GLU A 12 4.41 6.84 6.13
CA GLU A 12 4.50 7.95 7.09
C GLU A 12 5.65 8.92 6.77
N SER A 13 6.68 8.45 6.05
CA SER A 13 7.81 9.24 5.57
C SER A 13 7.44 10.18 4.42
N GLY A 14 6.21 10.13 3.90
CA GLY A 14 5.69 11.06 2.88
C GLY A 14 5.96 10.66 1.43
N HIS A 15 6.35 9.41 1.16
CA HIS A 15 6.51 8.90 -0.20
C HIS A 15 5.16 8.46 -0.74
N CYS A 16 4.53 9.26 -1.61
CA CYS A 16 3.23 8.93 -2.21
C CYS A 16 3.39 8.40 -3.63
N HIS A 17 2.67 7.34 -3.98
CA HIS A 17 2.60 6.77 -5.32
C HIS A 17 1.14 6.50 -5.72
N ILE A 18 0.81 6.73 -6.98
CA ILE A 18 -0.51 6.41 -7.54
C ILE A 18 -0.39 5.06 -8.26
N LEU A 19 -1.25 4.12 -7.91
CA LEU A 19 -1.20 2.73 -8.36
C LEU A 19 -2.56 2.28 -8.87
N GLU A 20 -2.58 1.45 -9.91
CA GLU A 20 -3.78 0.78 -10.39
C GLU A 20 -3.86 -0.62 -9.81
N ALA A 21 -4.88 -0.88 -8.99
CA ALA A 21 -5.02 -2.13 -8.25
C ALA A 21 -6.47 -2.60 -8.23
N ARG A 22 -6.70 -3.85 -7.82
CA ARG A 22 -8.05 -4.42 -7.71
C ARG A 22 -8.70 -4.20 -6.34
N SER A 23 -7.89 -3.88 -5.34
CA SER A 23 -8.31 -3.61 -3.96
C SER A 23 -7.29 -2.69 -3.26
N PHE A 24 -7.66 -2.17 -2.09
CA PHE A 24 -6.74 -1.40 -1.25
C PHE A 24 -5.52 -2.24 -0.80
N GLU A 25 -5.74 -3.52 -0.50
CA GLU A 25 -4.68 -4.46 -0.12
C GLU A 25 -3.70 -4.70 -1.28
N ASP A 26 -4.22 -4.93 -2.48
CA ASP A 26 -3.43 -5.13 -3.71
C ASP A 26 -2.60 -3.89 -4.05
N ALA A 27 -3.15 -2.69 -3.81
CA ALA A 27 -2.41 -1.43 -3.95
C ALA A 27 -1.30 -1.30 -2.89
N ALA A 28 -1.57 -1.66 -1.64
CA ALA A 28 -0.57 -1.65 -0.56
C ALA A 28 0.58 -2.61 -0.85
N LEU A 29 0.29 -3.82 -1.32
CA LEU A 29 1.30 -4.80 -1.70
C LEU A 29 2.13 -4.31 -2.88
N THR A 30 1.47 -3.82 -3.95
CA THR A 30 2.17 -3.25 -5.12
C THR A 30 3.08 -2.09 -4.72
N PHE A 31 2.63 -1.23 -3.81
CA PHE A 31 3.45 -0.15 -3.25
C PHE A 31 4.65 -0.72 -2.50
N ALA A 32 4.44 -1.70 -1.63
CA ALA A 32 5.48 -2.30 -0.81
C ALA A 32 6.51 -3.03 -1.67
N GLU A 33 6.12 -3.80 -2.68
CA GLU A 33 7.04 -4.46 -3.61
C GLU A 33 7.91 -3.44 -4.36
N ALA A 34 7.31 -2.32 -4.78
CA ALA A 34 8.06 -1.24 -5.39
C ALA A 34 8.99 -0.56 -4.39
N HIS A 35 8.61 -0.45 -3.11
CA HIS A 35 9.37 0.27 -2.08
C HIS A 35 10.38 -0.59 -1.30
N ALA A 36 10.21 -1.92 -1.29
CA ALA A 36 10.98 -2.89 -0.54
C ALA A 36 12.51 -2.79 -0.75
N PRO A 37 13.03 -2.51 -1.96
CA PRO A 37 14.47 -2.36 -2.16
C PRO A 37 15.11 -1.22 -1.36
N TRP A 38 14.30 -0.27 -0.87
CA TRP A 38 14.72 0.91 -0.13
C TRP A 38 14.24 0.93 1.32
N ALA A 39 13.49 -0.07 1.76
CA ALA A 39 13.05 -0.17 3.13
C ALA A 39 14.21 -0.61 4.03
N GLU A 40 14.43 0.12 5.14
CA GLU A 40 15.42 -0.25 6.16
C GLU A 40 14.84 -1.23 7.19
N ASP A 41 13.52 -1.32 7.29
CA ASP A 41 12.77 -2.18 8.21
C ASP A 41 12.18 -3.40 7.50
N ASP A 42 12.03 -4.51 8.25
CA ASP A 42 11.41 -5.76 7.78
C ASP A 42 9.89 -5.65 7.55
N ALA A 43 9.27 -4.57 8.01
CA ALA A 43 7.85 -4.29 7.83
C ALA A 43 7.64 -2.83 7.39
N LEU A 44 6.79 -2.65 6.39
CA LEU A 44 6.43 -1.35 5.84
C LEU A 44 4.99 -1.01 6.18
N ARG A 45 4.77 0.15 6.79
CA ARG A 45 3.44 0.68 7.00
C ARG A 45 3.02 1.55 5.81
N VAL A 46 1.93 1.17 5.17
CA VAL A 46 1.40 1.81 3.96
C VAL A 46 -0.04 2.24 4.21
N ILE A 47 -0.31 3.51 3.92
CA ILE A 47 -1.64 4.10 3.95
C ILE A 47 -2.12 4.20 2.52
N VAL A 48 -3.32 3.69 2.24
CA VAL A 48 -3.92 3.62 0.91
C VAL A 48 -5.26 4.34 0.91
N GLN A 49 -5.47 5.22 -0.06
CA GLN A 49 -6.72 5.94 -0.28
C GLN A 49 -7.14 5.83 -1.74
N ALA A 50 -8.43 5.91 -2.05
CA ALA A 50 -8.88 6.05 -3.44
C ALA A 50 -8.42 7.40 -4.03
N GLU A 51 -8.02 7.43 -5.31
CA GLU A 51 -7.59 8.67 -5.99
C GLU A 51 -8.68 9.75 -5.97
N ASP A 52 -9.94 9.36 -6.16
CA ASP A 52 -11.12 10.23 -6.12
C ASP A 52 -11.43 10.79 -4.71
N GLY A 53 -10.63 10.42 -3.71
CA GLY A 53 -10.84 10.72 -2.29
C GLY A 53 -11.67 9.65 -1.58
N GLY A 54 -11.48 9.51 -0.28
CA GLY A 54 -12.16 8.48 0.51
C GLY A 54 -11.51 8.23 1.87
N PRO A 55 -11.99 7.23 2.62
CA PRO A 55 -11.31 6.82 3.85
C PRO A 55 -9.90 6.31 3.52
N GLU A 56 -8.95 6.64 4.39
CA GLU A 56 -7.62 6.07 4.37
C GLU A 56 -7.66 4.68 5.01
N HIS A 57 -7.05 3.71 4.33
CA HIS A 57 -6.89 2.35 4.79
C HIS A 57 -5.42 2.11 5.12
N CYS A 58 -5.13 1.71 6.35
CA CYS A 58 -3.77 1.49 6.80
C CYS A 58 -3.47 -0.01 6.79
N PHE A 59 -2.33 -0.37 6.21
CA PHE A 59 -1.80 -1.72 6.15
C PHE A 59 -0.35 -1.78 6.62
N VAL A 60 0.03 -2.90 7.20
CA VAL A 60 1.41 -3.28 7.52
C VAL A 60 1.76 -4.45 6.62
N ILE A 61 2.81 -4.28 5.81
CA ILE A 61 3.31 -5.29 4.90
C ILE A 61 4.65 -5.82 5.43
N HIS A 62 4.70 -7.09 5.77
CA HIS A 62 5.94 -7.76 6.19
C HIS A 62 6.71 -8.18 4.94
N LEU A 63 7.89 -7.59 4.72
CA LEU A 63 8.67 -7.79 3.49
C LEU A 63 9.28 -9.19 3.39
N ASP A 64 9.53 -9.86 4.52
CA ASP A 64 10.07 -11.22 4.56
C ASP A 64 9.04 -12.30 4.15
N THR A 65 7.76 -12.07 4.49
CA THR A 65 6.69 -13.06 4.31
C THR A 65 5.62 -12.66 3.31
N GLU A 66 5.72 -11.44 2.77
CA GLU A 66 4.72 -10.79 1.92
C GLU A 66 3.33 -10.73 2.59
N ALA A 67 3.27 -10.88 3.91
CA ALA A 67 2.03 -10.87 4.67
C ALA A 67 1.52 -9.43 4.79
N VAL A 68 0.21 -9.25 4.55
CA VAL A 68 -0.47 -7.96 4.66
C VAL A 68 -1.46 -8.02 5.81
N GLU A 69 -1.33 -7.06 6.74
CA GLU A 69 -2.22 -6.93 7.90
C GLU A 69 -2.82 -5.51 7.92
N ALA A 70 -4.08 -5.38 8.34
CA ALA A 70 -4.65 -4.05 8.59
C ALA A 70 -4.04 -3.45 9.86
N CYS A 71 -3.80 -2.15 9.87
CA CYS A 71 -3.45 -1.45 11.11
C CYS A 71 -4.64 -1.55 12.07
N GLY A 72 -4.37 -2.01 13.30
CA GLY A 72 -5.39 -2.24 14.32
C GLY A 72 -6.26 -1.04 14.67
#